data_AF-A0AAW0LPK0-F1
#
_entry.id   AF-A0AAW0LPK0-F1
#
_cell.length_a   1.000
_cell.length_b   1.000
_cell.length_c   1.000
_cell.angle_alpha   90.00
_cell.angle_beta   90.00
_cell.angle_gamma   90.00
#
_symmetry.space_group_name_H-M   'P 1'
#
loop_
_entity.id
_entity.type
_entity.pdbx_description
1 polymer ?
#
loop_
_entity_poly.entity_id
_entity_poly.type
_entity_poly.pdbx_seq_one_letter_code
_entity_poly.pdbx_strand_id
1 'polypeptide(L)'
;MDNVTCIGTEFYNSYSGVGSSTGRDGSGRNALFPALERLDLQRMPNLVKWKDTLDPTTTGMVFPRLEELTIKACRKLISAPCHFPSLKKLDIQNTCSTTFKNIISKLTTLTSLEISNISELACLPEHLWQNNTMSLMSLKIGSCDDLVYFPSLQGVAPFLRTLAISCGVEVFPSGLQSCTSLSELRISECPNLKSIPDLRELHSLNDLRIFRCRKVRHLPDGLDCLTRLKQLWIGTGGSLAYYSSARGIID
;
A
#
# COMPACT_ATOMS: atom_id res chain seq x y z
N MET A 1 15.88 7.42 -15.70
CA MET A 1 15.66 8.61 -16.56
C MET A 1 16.10 9.81 -15.76
N ASP A 2 17.38 10.15 -15.82
CA ASP A 2 17.96 11.02 -14.78
C ASP A 2 17.78 12.50 -15.10
N ASN A 3 17.45 12.86 -16.34
CA ASN A 3 17.24 14.26 -16.75
C ASN A 3 15.79 14.72 -16.64
N VAL A 4 14.84 13.80 -16.40
CA VAL A 4 13.42 14.15 -16.33
C VAL A 4 13.11 14.76 -14.97
N THR A 5 12.81 16.05 -14.94
CA THR A 5 12.47 16.79 -13.72
C THR A 5 10.97 17.03 -13.55
N CYS A 6 10.20 16.90 -14.63
CA CYS A 6 8.75 17.11 -14.63
C CYS A 6 8.09 16.15 -15.62
N ILE A 7 6.95 15.58 -15.23
CA ILE A 7 5.93 15.04 -16.15
C ILE A 7 4.88 16.14 -16.27
N GLY A 8 5.02 16.98 -17.29
CA GLY A 8 4.16 18.13 -17.53
C GLY A 8 3.04 17.84 -18.52
N THR A 9 2.39 18.91 -18.97
CA THR A 9 1.26 18.85 -19.90
C THR A 9 1.63 18.26 -21.26
N GLU A 10 2.90 18.30 -21.64
CA GLU A 10 3.44 17.64 -22.84
C GLU A 10 3.21 16.12 -22.84
N PHE A 11 3.13 15.49 -21.67
CA PHE A 11 2.79 14.07 -21.56
C PHE A 11 1.31 13.79 -21.88
N TYR A 12 0.45 14.78 -21.66
CA TYR A 12 -1.00 14.72 -21.86
C TYR A 12 -1.43 15.25 -23.25
N ASN A 13 -0.66 16.16 -23.84
CA ASN A 13 -0.98 16.89 -25.07
C ASN A 13 -0.49 16.21 -26.35
N SER A 14 -0.71 14.91 -26.50
CA SER A 14 -0.42 14.25 -27.79
C SER A 14 -1.51 14.46 -28.86
N TYR A 15 -2.65 15.08 -28.52
CA TYR A 15 -3.76 15.30 -29.46
C TYR A 15 -4.38 16.70 -29.34
N SER A 16 -3.64 17.73 -29.74
CA SER A 16 -4.26 18.99 -30.16
C SER A 16 -3.78 19.34 -31.56
N GLY A 17 -4.43 18.74 -32.56
CA GLY A 17 -4.34 19.15 -33.97
C GLY A 17 -4.20 17.98 -34.93
N VAL A 18 -5.32 17.53 -35.52
CA VAL A 18 -5.60 17.54 -36.97
C VAL A 18 -7.07 17.15 -37.19
N GLY A 19 -7.85 18.09 -37.75
CA GLY A 19 -9.01 17.89 -38.63
C GLY A 19 -10.15 16.93 -38.24
N SER A 20 -11.28 17.48 -37.82
CA SER A 20 -12.58 17.03 -38.35
C SER A 20 -13.59 18.17 -38.31
N SER A 21 -13.59 18.96 -39.36
CA SER A 21 -14.80 19.64 -39.81
C SER A 21 -15.76 18.58 -40.36
N THR A 22 -16.65 18.04 -39.53
CA THR A 22 -18.01 17.60 -39.90
C THR A 22 -18.69 16.93 -38.71
N GLY A 23 -19.85 17.46 -38.31
CA GLY A 23 -21.01 16.66 -37.87
C GLY A 23 -21.03 16.17 -36.41
N ARG A 24 -22.07 16.63 -35.69
CA ARG A 24 -22.85 15.91 -34.65
C ARG A 24 -22.20 14.68 -34.00
N ASP A 25 -21.78 14.81 -32.74
CA ASP A 25 -22.48 14.17 -31.61
C ASP A 25 -21.91 14.66 -30.28
N GLY A 26 -22.79 15.14 -29.39
CA GLY A 26 -22.42 15.50 -28.03
C GLY A 26 -22.44 14.28 -27.13
N SER A 27 -21.31 13.59 -26.93
CA SER A 27 -21.07 12.70 -25.76
C SER A 27 -19.63 12.14 -25.67
N GLY A 28 -18.64 12.71 -26.36
CA GLY A 28 -17.26 12.23 -26.27
C GLY A 28 -16.48 12.98 -25.20
N ARG A 29 -16.57 12.60 -23.91
CA ARG A 29 -15.54 13.05 -22.95
C ARG A 29 -14.21 12.47 -23.42
N ASN A 30 -13.37 13.28 -24.05
CA ASN A 30 -12.03 12.88 -24.48
C ASN A 30 -11.22 12.44 -23.27
N ALA A 31 -11.14 11.13 -23.05
CA ALA A 31 -10.26 10.58 -22.03
C ALA A 31 -8.87 10.40 -22.61
N LEU A 32 -7.85 10.89 -21.90
CA LEU A 32 -6.48 10.55 -22.23
C LEU A 32 -6.20 9.13 -21.74
N PHE A 33 -5.27 8.44 -22.40
CA PHE A 33 -4.88 7.07 -22.05
C PHE A 33 -6.08 6.14 -21.70
N PRO A 34 -7.12 6.05 -22.55
CA PRO A 34 -8.38 5.41 -22.19
C PRO A 34 -8.27 3.90 -21.94
N ALA A 35 -7.17 3.28 -22.39
CA ALA A 35 -6.88 1.86 -22.23
C ALA A 35 -5.70 1.58 -21.27
N LEU A 36 -5.09 2.61 -20.66
CA LEU A 36 -3.92 2.39 -19.79
C LEU A 36 -4.38 1.82 -18.44
N GLU A 37 -3.98 0.58 -18.17
CA GLU A 37 -4.34 -0.15 -16.94
C GLU A 37 -3.21 -0.19 -15.91
N ARG A 38 -1.95 -0.08 -16.35
CA ARG A 38 -0.77 -0.05 -15.48
C ARG A 38 0.15 1.11 -15.85
N LEU A 39 0.63 1.83 -14.85
CA LEU A 39 1.62 2.90 -14.98
C LEU A 39 2.72 2.72 -13.95
N ASP A 40 3.97 2.63 -14.42
CA ASP A 40 5.13 2.42 -13.58
C ASP A 40 6.15 3.55 -13.76
N LEU A 41 6.39 4.31 -12.69
CA LEU A 41 7.45 5.32 -12.59
C LEU A 41 8.59 4.75 -11.76
N GLN A 42 9.70 4.36 -12.40
CA GLN A 42 10.83 3.75 -11.71
C GLN A 42 12.13 4.49 -11.98
N ARG A 43 12.91 4.70 -10.91
CA ARG A 43 14.28 5.24 -10.97
C ARG A 43 14.33 6.56 -11.76
N MET A 44 13.51 7.50 -11.32
CA MET A 44 13.48 8.89 -11.80
C MET A 44 13.94 9.81 -10.66
N PRO A 45 15.24 9.81 -10.33
CA PRO A 45 15.75 10.44 -9.10
C PRO A 45 15.62 11.96 -9.10
N ASN A 46 15.50 12.58 -10.28
CA ASN A 46 15.36 14.02 -10.44
C ASN A 46 13.93 14.47 -10.74
N LEU A 47 12.97 13.55 -10.83
CA LEU A 47 11.57 13.90 -11.05
C LEU A 47 11.03 14.62 -9.82
N VAL A 48 10.61 15.87 -9.99
CA VAL A 48 10.09 16.72 -8.92
C VAL A 48 8.57 16.84 -8.98
N LYS A 49 8.03 16.99 -10.20
CA LYS A 49 6.60 17.26 -10.40
C LYS A 49 6.00 16.28 -11.39
N TRP A 50 4.91 15.64 -11.01
CA TRP A 50 3.97 15.03 -11.93
C TRP A 50 2.68 15.86 -11.87
N LYS A 51 2.45 16.66 -12.92
CA LYS A 51 1.35 17.62 -12.95
C LYS A 51 0.02 16.89 -13.16
N ASP A 52 -1.00 17.31 -12.43
CA ASP A 52 -2.39 17.01 -12.78
C ASP A 52 -2.80 17.89 -13.97
N THR A 53 -3.73 17.43 -14.80
CA THR A 53 -4.26 18.28 -15.89
C THR A 53 -5.05 19.43 -15.28
N LEU A 54 -4.88 20.63 -15.83
CA LEU A 54 -5.64 21.80 -15.43
C LEU A 54 -7.12 21.60 -15.83
N ASP A 55 -7.99 21.67 -14.82
CA ASP A 55 -9.45 21.78 -14.90
C ASP A 55 -10.23 20.54 -15.42
N PRO A 56 -10.94 19.79 -14.54
CA PRO A 56 -11.81 18.66 -14.91
C PRO A 56 -12.94 19.03 -15.87
N THR A 57 -13.22 20.32 -16.04
CA THR A 57 -14.31 20.79 -16.92
C THR A 57 -13.89 20.91 -18.39
N THR A 58 -12.59 21.00 -18.67
CA THR A 58 -12.06 21.23 -20.04
C THR A 58 -11.24 20.07 -20.59
N THR A 59 -10.58 19.30 -19.73
CA THR A 59 -9.79 18.12 -20.11
C THR A 59 -10.50 16.89 -19.54
N GLY A 60 -10.92 15.94 -20.37
CA GLY A 60 -11.59 14.73 -19.87
C GLY A 60 -10.69 13.87 -18.96
N MET A 61 -11.18 12.72 -18.51
CA MET A 61 -10.45 11.87 -17.56
C MET A 61 -9.09 11.42 -18.12
N VAL A 62 -8.00 11.61 -17.36
CA VAL A 62 -6.64 11.29 -17.84
C VAL A 62 -6.32 9.80 -17.78
N PHE A 63 -6.86 9.10 -16.78
CA PHE A 63 -6.56 7.71 -16.49
C PHE A 63 -7.84 6.96 -16.08
N PRO A 64 -8.84 6.83 -16.98
CA PRO A 64 -10.15 6.27 -16.62
C PRO A 64 -10.11 4.76 -16.32
N ARG A 65 -9.04 4.06 -16.68
CA ARG A 65 -8.88 2.60 -16.51
C ARG A 65 -7.62 2.19 -15.75
N LEU A 66 -6.88 3.13 -15.18
CA LEU A 66 -5.64 2.80 -14.47
C LEU A 66 -5.97 2.01 -13.20
N GLU A 67 -5.61 0.73 -13.20
CA GLU A 67 -5.85 -0.20 -12.10
C GLU A 67 -4.61 -0.39 -11.22
N GLU A 68 -3.41 -0.21 -11.78
CA GLU A 68 -2.14 -0.42 -11.08
C GLU A 68 -1.19 0.76 -11.27
N LEU A 69 -0.72 1.33 -10.15
CA LEU A 69 0.23 2.43 -10.14
C LEU A 69 1.44 2.05 -9.29
N THR A 70 2.61 2.11 -9.91
CA THR A 70 3.89 1.88 -9.23
C THR A 70 4.75 3.14 -9.27
N ILE A 71 5.28 3.57 -8.12
CA ILE A 71 6.27 4.66 -8.03
C ILE A 71 7.45 4.17 -7.21
N LYS A 72 8.60 3.93 -7.84
CA LYS A 72 9.80 3.40 -7.18
C LYS A 72 11.01 4.32 -7.40
N ALA A 73 11.71 4.64 -6.32
CA ALA A 73 12.94 5.43 -6.35
C ALA A 73 12.78 6.79 -7.05
N CYS A 74 11.69 7.50 -6.72
CA CYS A 74 11.37 8.85 -7.17
C CYS A 74 11.43 9.84 -5.99
N ARG A 75 12.61 9.94 -5.36
CA ARG A 75 12.78 10.60 -4.04
C ARG A 75 12.48 12.10 -4.03
N LYS A 76 12.63 12.79 -5.17
CA LYS A 76 12.37 14.23 -5.29
C LYS A 76 10.94 14.56 -5.70
N LEU A 77 10.11 13.55 -6.02
CA LEU A 77 8.73 13.78 -6.45
C LEU A 77 7.97 14.34 -5.26
N ILE A 78 7.30 15.48 -5.42
CA ILE A 78 6.52 16.14 -4.35
C ILE A 78 5.06 16.38 -4.73
N SER A 79 4.70 16.19 -6.00
CA SER A 79 3.35 16.36 -6.51
C SER A 79 3.01 15.30 -7.53
N ALA A 80 1.80 14.73 -7.45
CA ALA A 80 1.24 13.81 -8.42
C ALA A 80 -0.24 14.16 -8.70
N PRO A 81 -0.85 13.58 -9.74
CA PRO A 81 -2.31 13.54 -9.85
C PRO A 81 -2.90 12.81 -8.65
N CYS A 82 -4.09 13.24 -8.23
CA CYS A 82 -4.80 12.64 -7.09
C CYS A 82 -6.08 11.90 -7.50
N HIS A 83 -6.44 11.93 -8.78
CA HIS A 83 -7.68 11.35 -9.27
C HIS A 83 -7.42 10.07 -10.09
N PHE A 84 -7.54 8.92 -9.44
CA PHE A 84 -7.43 7.61 -10.07
C PHE A 84 -8.68 6.76 -9.75
N PRO A 85 -9.77 6.93 -10.52
CA PRO A 85 -11.08 6.36 -10.16
C PRO A 85 -11.09 4.82 -10.16
N SER A 86 -10.21 4.17 -10.92
CA SER A 86 -10.17 2.71 -11.08
C SER A 86 -9.01 2.03 -10.35
N LEU A 87 -8.25 2.76 -9.54
CA LEU A 87 -6.99 2.26 -8.99
C LEU A 87 -7.19 1.20 -7.91
N LYS A 88 -6.82 -0.04 -8.24
CA LYS A 88 -6.92 -1.20 -7.35
C LYS A 88 -5.64 -1.52 -6.63
N LYS A 89 -4.47 -1.25 -7.22
CA LYS A 89 -3.17 -1.57 -6.63
C LYS A 89 -2.26 -0.35 -6.66
N LEU A 90 -1.67 -0.04 -5.51
CA LEU A 90 -0.72 1.05 -5.36
C LEU A 90 0.55 0.52 -4.70
N ASP A 91 1.68 0.67 -5.39
CA ASP A 91 3.00 0.31 -4.90
C ASP A 91 3.92 1.54 -4.92
N ILE A 92 4.21 2.11 -3.74
CA ILE A 92 5.07 3.29 -3.61
C ILE A 92 6.30 2.92 -2.78
N GLN A 93 7.49 3.05 -3.36
CA GLN A 93 8.74 2.73 -2.67
C GLN A 93 9.82 3.78 -2.87
N ASN A 94 10.58 4.07 -1.82
CA ASN A 94 11.72 5.00 -1.89
C ASN A 94 11.28 6.39 -2.42
N THR A 95 10.24 6.96 -1.81
CA THR A 95 9.70 8.30 -2.13
C THR A 95 9.53 9.12 -0.86
N CYS A 96 9.14 10.39 -0.99
CA CYS A 96 8.78 11.22 0.17
C CYS A 96 7.32 11.06 0.58
N SER A 97 6.99 11.44 1.82
CA SER A 97 5.63 11.35 2.37
C SER A 97 4.62 12.28 1.69
N THR A 98 5.06 13.42 1.13
CA THR A 98 4.16 14.38 0.45
C THR A 98 3.53 13.77 -0.81
N THR A 99 4.32 13.04 -1.61
CA THR A 99 3.81 12.29 -2.77
C THR A 99 2.82 11.21 -2.36
N PHE A 100 3.15 10.42 -1.34
CA PHE A 100 2.26 9.39 -0.83
C PHE A 100 0.91 9.97 -0.40
N LYS A 101 0.92 11.01 0.45
CA LYS A 101 -0.29 11.69 0.95
C LYS A 101 -1.13 12.31 -0.18
N ASN A 102 -0.48 12.87 -1.19
CA ASN A 102 -1.17 13.46 -2.33
C ASN A 102 -1.97 12.40 -3.12
N ILE A 103 -1.35 11.27 -3.45
CA ILE A 103 -1.97 10.20 -4.25
C ILE A 103 -3.15 9.56 -3.53
N ILE A 104 -3.01 9.26 -2.23
CA ILE A 104 -4.04 8.54 -1.46
C ILE A 104 -5.26 9.40 -1.08
N SER A 105 -5.18 10.71 -1.25
CA SER A 105 -6.20 11.66 -0.75
C SER A 105 -7.63 11.44 -1.27
N LYS A 106 -7.79 10.77 -2.43
CA LYS A 106 -9.10 10.52 -3.06
C LYS A 106 -9.32 9.06 -3.49
N LEU A 107 -8.46 8.12 -3.08
CA LEU A 107 -8.59 6.73 -3.47
C LEU A 107 -9.71 6.03 -2.70
N THR A 108 -10.62 5.39 -3.43
CA THR A 108 -11.80 4.67 -2.88
C THR A 108 -11.95 3.24 -3.40
N THR A 109 -11.10 2.80 -4.33
CA THR A 109 -11.19 1.51 -5.03
C THR A 109 -10.03 0.56 -4.71
N LEU A 110 -9.18 0.93 -3.75
CA LEU A 110 -7.92 0.25 -3.50
C LEU A 110 -8.15 -1.12 -2.85
N THR A 111 -7.55 -2.15 -3.46
CA THR A 111 -7.56 -3.54 -2.98
C THR A 111 -6.22 -3.99 -2.43
N SER A 112 -5.13 -3.38 -2.90
CA SER A 112 -3.77 -3.67 -2.46
C SER A 112 -2.96 -2.40 -2.31
N LEU A 113 -2.36 -2.23 -1.14
CA LEU A 113 -1.41 -1.17 -0.85
C LEU A 113 -0.07 -1.77 -0.43
N GLU A 114 0.99 -1.41 -1.14
CA GLU A 114 2.37 -1.70 -0.77
C GLU A 114 3.14 -0.39 -0.66
N ILE A 115 3.67 -0.10 0.53
CA ILE A 115 4.57 1.04 0.73
C ILE A 115 5.88 0.60 1.34
N SER A 116 6.98 1.17 0.86
CA SER A 116 8.27 0.93 1.47
C SER A 116 9.22 2.12 1.43
N ASN A 117 9.96 2.35 2.52
CA ASN A 117 10.97 3.41 2.61
C ASN A 117 10.42 4.77 2.17
N ILE A 118 9.30 5.16 2.78
CA ILE A 118 8.70 6.48 2.60
C ILE A 118 9.32 7.43 3.62
N SER A 119 10.17 8.36 3.16
CA SER A 119 10.85 9.30 4.05
C SER A 119 9.87 10.30 4.65
N GLU A 120 10.08 10.68 5.92
CA GLU A 120 9.28 11.67 6.65
C GLU A 120 7.81 11.23 6.84
N LEU A 121 7.52 9.93 6.79
CA LEU A 121 6.18 9.39 7.00
C LEU A 121 5.94 9.11 8.49
N ALA A 122 5.57 10.15 9.24
CA ALA A 122 5.28 10.03 10.67
C ALA A 122 4.02 9.18 10.99
N CYS A 123 3.01 9.25 10.11
CA CYS A 123 1.73 8.55 10.28
C CYS A 123 1.07 8.20 8.94
N LEU A 124 0.28 7.12 8.96
CA LEU A 124 -0.65 6.79 7.88
C LEU A 124 -1.98 7.54 8.10
N PRO A 125 -2.56 8.17 7.06
CA PRO A 125 -3.77 8.95 7.26
C PRO A 125 -5.01 8.07 7.43
N GLU A 126 -5.92 8.47 8.32
CA GLU A 126 -7.14 7.71 8.63
C GLU A 126 -8.09 7.55 7.44
N HIS A 127 -8.20 8.57 6.59
CA HIS A 127 -9.10 8.56 5.44
C HIS A 127 -8.76 7.45 4.43
N LEU A 128 -7.49 7.02 4.35
CA LEU A 128 -7.09 5.89 3.49
C LEU A 128 -7.88 4.63 3.87
N TRP A 129 -8.09 4.39 5.16
CA TRP A 129 -8.83 3.23 5.65
C TRP A 129 -10.33 3.43 5.49
N GLN A 130 -10.84 4.61 5.85
CA GLN A 130 -12.26 4.95 5.76
C GLN A 130 -12.78 4.85 4.33
N ASN A 131 -11.98 5.26 3.35
CA ASN A 131 -12.37 5.25 1.94
C ASN A 131 -12.30 3.85 1.31
N ASN A 132 -11.56 2.90 1.90
CA ASN A 132 -11.29 1.58 1.32
C ASN A 132 -11.70 0.43 2.26
N THR A 133 -12.62 0.69 3.19
CA THR A 133 -13.10 -0.26 4.22
C THR A 133 -13.62 -1.58 3.66
N MET A 134 -14.29 -1.52 2.50
CA MET A 134 -14.93 -2.68 1.86
C MET A 134 -14.08 -3.29 0.74
N SER A 135 -12.91 -2.74 0.43
CA SER A 135 -12.12 -3.13 -0.75
C SER A 135 -10.71 -3.61 -0.43
N LEU A 136 -10.07 -3.10 0.63
CA LEU A 136 -8.66 -3.38 0.91
C LEU A 136 -8.45 -4.80 1.42
N MET A 137 -7.79 -5.63 0.62
CA MET A 137 -7.51 -7.04 0.92
C MET A 137 -6.03 -7.30 1.25
N SER A 138 -5.12 -6.44 0.80
CA SER A 138 -3.68 -6.61 1.02
C SER A 138 -3.04 -5.30 1.46
N LEU A 139 -2.37 -5.32 2.60
CA LEU A 139 -1.64 -4.19 3.14
C LEU A 139 -0.21 -4.62 3.48
N LYS A 140 0.76 -3.96 2.87
CA LYS A 140 2.18 -4.19 3.12
C LYS A 140 2.91 -2.88 3.36
N ILE A 141 3.61 -2.81 4.49
CA ILE A 141 4.34 -1.61 4.91
C ILE A 141 5.73 -2.04 5.35
N GLY A 142 6.79 -1.48 4.75
CA GLY A 142 8.17 -1.88 5.06
C GLY A 142 9.16 -0.72 5.11
N SER A 143 10.14 -0.78 6.01
CA SER A 143 11.26 0.17 6.10
C SER A 143 10.82 1.65 6.20
N CYS A 144 9.64 1.92 6.77
CA CYS A 144 9.21 3.28 7.10
C CYS A 144 9.64 3.58 8.54
N ASP A 145 10.90 3.98 8.72
CA ASP A 145 11.53 4.10 10.04
C ASP A 145 10.99 5.28 10.86
N ASP A 146 10.50 6.32 10.19
CA ASP A 146 9.84 7.47 10.82
C ASP A 146 8.40 7.19 11.26
N LEU A 147 7.84 6.02 10.92
CA LEU A 147 6.44 5.70 11.19
C LEU A 147 6.23 5.40 12.68
N VAL A 148 5.73 6.41 13.40
CA VAL A 148 5.43 6.32 14.84
C VAL A 148 4.00 5.85 15.08
N TYR A 149 3.06 6.31 14.25
CA TYR A 149 1.64 6.05 14.45
C TYR A 149 1.01 5.26 13.30
N PHE A 150 0.29 4.21 13.67
CA PHE A 150 -0.49 3.38 12.75
C PHE A 150 -1.97 3.40 13.20
N PRO A 151 -2.92 3.86 12.36
CA PRO A 151 -4.34 3.86 12.72
C PRO A 151 -4.93 2.46 12.96
N SER A 152 -6.08 2.39 13.61
CA SER A 152 -6.79 1.12 13.80
C SER A 152 -7.11 0.43 12.47
N LEU A 153 -6.87 -0.87 12.39
CA LEU A 153 -7.23 -1.71 11.23
C LEU A 153 -8.73 -2.00 11.15
N GLN A 154 -9.52 -1.61 12.16
CA GLN A 154 -10.93 -1.97 12.28
C GLN A 154 -11.77 -1.63 11.04
N GLY A 155 -11.45 -0.53 10.34
CA GLY A 155 -12.14 -0.15 9.11
C GLY A 155 -11.96 -1.14 7.96
N VAL A 156 -10.81 -1.80 7.85
CA VAL A 156 -10.46 -2.71 6.74
C VAL A 156 -10.46 -4.19 7.15
N ALA A 157 -10.58 -4.46 8.46
CA ALA A 157 -10.44 -5.78 9.06
C ALA A 157 -11.31 -6.89 8.43
N PRO A 158 -12.59 -6.68 8.05
CA PRO A 158 -13.43 -7.77 7.53
C PRO A 158 -12.94 -8.37 6.20
N PHE A 159 -12.22 -7.60 5.39
CA PHE A 159 -11.77 -8.00 4.04
C PHE A 159 -10.27 -8.21 3.93
N LEU A 160 -9.49 -7.78 4.92
CA LEU A 160 -8.04 -7.92 4.90
C LEU A 160 -7.64 -9.39 4.92
N ARG A 161 -6.89 -9.83 3.91
CA ARG A 161 -6.39 -11.20 3.72
C ARG A 161 -4.89 -11.31 3.96
N THR A 162 -4.14 -10.26 3.58
CA THR A 162 -2.70 -10.22 3.75
C THR A 162 -2.30 -8.95 4.49
N LEU A 163 -1.56 -9.11 5.58
CA LEU A 163 -0.94 -8.02 6.32
C LEU A 163 0.56 -8.30 6.47
N ALA A 164 1.39 -7.43 5.92
CA ALA A 164 2.84 -7.47 6.13
C ALA A 164 3.32 -6.15 6.73
N ILE A 165 3.95 -6.24 7.90
CA ILE A 165 4.51 -5.08 8.61
C ILE A 165 5.99 -5.33 8.83
N SER A 166 6.81 -4.38 8.38
CA SER A 166 8.25 -4.42 8.50
C SER A 166 8.84 -3.04 8.79
N CYS A 167 8.36 -2.38 9.85
CA CYS A 167 8.70 -1.00 10.19
C CYS A 167 9.08 -0.82 11.66
N GLY A 168 9.59 0.36 11.99
CA GLY A 168 10.10 0.72 13.31
C GLY A 168 9.05 0.96 14.41
N VAL A 169 7.80 0.49 14.25
CA VAL A 169 6.72 0.72 15.22
C VAL A 169 7.01 0.11 16.59
N GLU A 170 6.69 0.84 17.67
CA GLU A 170 6.81 0.32 19.03
C GLU A 170 5.63 -0.57 19.44
N VAL A 171 4.44 -0.20 18.95
CA VAL A 171 3.15 -0.83 19.27
C VAL A 171 2.51 -1.24 17.95
N PHE A 172 2.00 -2.46 17.91
CA PHE A 172 1.27 -2.97 16.74
C PHE A 172 -0.07 -2.23 16.57
N PRO A 173 -0.55 -1.98 15.35
CA PRO A 173 -1.87 -1.36 15.15
C PRO A 173 -3.00 -2.14 15.83
N SER A 174 -3.91 -1.41 16.47
CA SER A 174 -5.11 -2.00 17.08
C SER A 174 -6.08 -2.52 16.00
N GLY A 175 -6.99 -3.41 16.41
CA GLY A 175 -8.01 -3.98 15.51
C GLY A 175 -7.55 -5.21 14.73
N LEU A 176 -6.35 -5.74 14.98
CA LEU A 176 -5.91 -7.00 14.36
C LEU A 176 -6.86 -8.15 14.70
N GLN A 177 -7.36 -8.22 15.93
CA GLN A 177 -8.31 -9.25 16.37
C GLN A 177 -9.62 -9.25 15.56
N SER A 178 -9.97 -8.13 14.93
CA SER A 178 -11.14 -8.06 14.04
C SER A 178 -10.86 -8.61 12.63
N CYS A 179 -9.61 -8.90 12.29
CA CYS A 179 -9.20 -9.35 10.95
C CYS A 179 -9.44 -10.85 10.75
N THR A 180 -10.66 -11.32 10.96
CA THR A 180 -11.01 -12.76 10.94
C THR A 180 -10.86 -13.41 9.56
N SER A 181 -10.81 -12.61 8.49
CA SER A 181 -10.51 -13.03 7.10
C SER A 181 -9.02 -13.14 6.78
N LEU A 182 -8.13 -12.74 7.71
CA LEU A 182 -6.70 -12.69 7.48
C LEU A 182 -6.15 -14.09 7.28
N SER A 183 -5.53 -14.32 6.12
CA SER A 183 -4.93 -15.59 5.74
C SER A 183 -3.41 -15.58 5.87
N GLU A 184 -2.80 -14.40 5.72
CA GLU A 184 -1.35 -14.22 5.77
C GLU A 184 -0.98 -13.05 6.68
N LEU A 185 -0.18 -13.32 7.71
CA LEU A 185 0.37 -12.32 8.61
C LEU A 185 1.88 -12.42 8.63
N ARG A 186 2.56 -11.34 8.23
CA ARG A 186 4.01 -11.21 8.28
C ARG A 186 4.40 -10.01 9.12
N ILE A 187 5.19 -10.27 10.16
CA ILE A 187 5.80 -9.26 11.02
C ILE A 187 7.31 -9.50 10.96
N SER A 188 8.04 -8.60 10.33
CA SER A 188 9.48 -8.80 10.12
C SER A 188 10.28 -7.56 10.40
N GLU A 189 11.50 -7.67 10.90
CA GLU A 189 12.42 -6.52 10.98
C GLU A 189 11.81 -5.29 11.68
N CYS A 190 10.99 -5.51 12.71
CA CYS A 190 10.46 -4.45 13.57
C CYS A 190 11.35 -4.32 14.82
N PRO A 191 12.41 -3.48 14.82
CA PRO A 191 13.40 -3.45 15.90
C PRO A 191 12.85 -2.91 17.21
N ASN A 192 11.77 -2.13 17.16
CA ASN A 192 11.20 -1.46 18.32
C ASN A 192 9.93 -2.12 18.87
N LEU A 193 9.35 -3.09 18.15
CA LEU A 193 8.10 -3.73 18.52
C LEU A 193 8.25 -4.47 19.85
N LYS A 194 7.47 -4.09 20.85
CA LYS A 194 7.58 -4.64 22.23
C LYS A 194 6.83 -5.96 22.39
N SER A 195 5.69 -6.09 21.72
CA SER A 195 4.84 -7.28 21.77
C SER A 195 4.07 -7.44 20.46
N ILE A 196 3.62 -8.66 20.22
CA ILE A 196 2.72 -8.99 19.12
C ILE A 196 1.33 -9.17 19.74
N PRO A 197 0.26 -8.65 19.11
CA PRO A 197 -1.11 -8.81 19.61
C PRO A 197 -1.54 -10.29 19.68
N ASP A 198 -2.54 -10.57 20.52
CA ASP A 198 -3.22 -11.87 20.59
C ASP A 198 -3.80 -12.25 19.22
N LEU A 199 -3.55 -13.48 18.78
CA LEU A 199 -3.96 -14.00 17.48
C LEU A 199 -5.16 -14.95 17.55
N ARG A 200 -5.77 -15.14 18.73
CA ARG A 200 -6.85 -16.11 18.98
C ARG A 200 -7.99 -16.06 17.97
N GLU A 201 -8.41 -14.85 17.59
CA GLU A 201 -9.54 -14.60 16.69
C GLU A 201 -9.20 -14.81 15.19
N LEU A 202 -7.93 -15.02 14.85
CA LEU A 202 -7.46 -15.13 13.47
C LEU A 202 -7.62 -16.55 12.90
N HIS A 203 -8.82 -17.10 12.98
CA HIS A 203 -9.10 -18.49 12.61
C HIS A 203 -8.85 -18.82 11.12
N SER A 204 -8.81 -17.81 10.23
CA SER A 204 -8.50 -17.98 8.81
C SER A 204 -7.01 -18.04 8.49
N LEU A 205 -6.15 -17.75 9.47
CA LEU A 205 -4.71 -17.60 9.25
C LEU A 205 -4.09 -18.93 8.83
N ASN A 206 -3.39 -18.90 7.70
CA ASN A 206 -2.73 -20.07 7.13
C ASN A 206 -1.20 -19.91 7.02
N ASP A 207 -0.70 -18.67 6.97
CA ASP A 207 0.72 -18.35 6.94
C ASP A 207 1.02 -17.26 7.98
N LEU A 208 1.80 -17.62 9.00
CA LEU A 208 2.29 -16.71 10.03
C LEU A 208 3.82 -16.65 9.98
N ARG A 209 4.36 -15.46 9.77
CA ARG A 209 5.81 -15.23 9.79
C ARG A 209 6.15 -14.09 10.73
N ILE A 210 6.95 -14.38 11.76
CA ILE A 210 7.43 -13.44 12.76
C ILE A 210 8.95 -13.57 12.83
N PHE A 211 9.71 -12.60 12.35
CA PHE A 211 11.17 -12.72 12.44
C PHE A 211 11.92 -11.39 12.54
N ARG A 212 13.11 -11.41 13.13
CA ARG A 212 13.96 -10.22 13.31
C ARG A 212 13.30 -9.08 14.11
N CYS A 213 12.37 -9.41 15.03
CA CYS A 213 11.76 -8.46 15.97
C CYS A 213 12.51 -8.47 17.31
N ARG A 214 13.56 -7.65 17.45
CA ARG A 214 14.56 -7.78 18.54
C ARG A 214 14.03 -7.49 19.96
N LYS A 215 12.97 -6.70 20.11
CA LYS A 215 12.38 -6.35 21.42
C LYS A 215 11.22 -7.25 21.84
N VAL A 216 10.70 -8.09 20.93
CA VAL A 216 9.65 -9.06 21.24
C VAL A 216 10.29 -10.23 22.00
N ARG A 217 9.86 -10.44 23.25
CA ARG A 217 10.42 -11.48 24.14
C ARG A 217 9.58 -12.73 24.24
N HIS A 218 8.30 -12.65 23.86
CA HIS A 218 7.33 -13.73 23.98
C HIS A 218 6.65 -13.95 22.64
N LEU A 219 6.22 -15.18 22.39
CA LEU A 219 5.33 -15.49 21.28
C LEU A 219 3.96 -14.82 21.52
N PRO A 220 3.19 -14.54 20.46
CA PRO A 220 1.83 -14.08 20.65
C PRO A 220 0.97 -15.18 21.28
N ASP A 221 0.00 -14.76 22.08
CA ASP A 221 -1.05 -15.65 22.59
C ASP A 221 -1.98 -16.09 21.46
N GLY A 222 -2.73 -17.18 21.70
CA GLY A 222 -3.74 -17.69 20.77
C GLY A 222 -3.20 -18.47 19.57
N LEU A 223 -1.90 -18.82 19.55
CA LEU A 223 -1.32 -19.68 18.51
C LEU A 223 -1.98 -21.06 18.43
N ASP A 224 -2.42 -21.61 19.56
CA ASP A 224 -3.17 -22.86 19.69
C ASP A 224 -4.56 -22.80 19.04
N CYS A 225 -5.11 -21.59 18.88
CA CYS A 225 -6.42 -21.36 18.25
C CYS A 225 -6.34 -21.25 16.71
N LEU A 226 -5.14 -21.21 16.14
CA LEU A 226 -4.90 -21.07 14.70
C LEU A 226 -5.05 -22.41 13.96
N THR A 227 -6.25 -22.98 13.99
CA THR A 227 -6.55 -24.33 13.47
C THR A 227 -6.32 -24.52 11.96
N ARG A 228 -6.22 -23.43 11.18
CA ARG A 228 -5.95 -23.45 9.73
C ARG A 228 -4.50 -23.17 9.36
N LEU A 229 -3.61 -22.99 10.35
CA LEU A 229 -2.22 -22.62 10.14
C LEU A 229 -1.45 -23.74 9.42
N LYS A 230 -0.87 -23.41 8.27
CA LYS A 230 -0.07 -24.33 7.44
C LYS A 230 1.41 -24.00 7.46
N GLN A 231 1.76 -22.73 7.60
CA GLN A 231 3.13 -22.23 7.62
C GLN A 231 3.33 -21.39 8.87
N LEU A 232 4.34 -21.75 9.68
CA LEU A 232 4.74 -21.00 10.87
C LEU A 232 6.24 -20.76 10.86
N TRP A 233 6.63 -19.49 10.77
CA TRP A 233 8.03 -19.09 10.73
C TRP A 233 8.28 -18.12 11.88
N ILE A 234 9.01 -18.56 12.91
CA ILE A 234 9.37 -17.71 14.06
C ILE A 234 10.88 -17.73 14.20
N GLY A 235 11.53 -16.56 14.28
CA GLY A 235 12.98 -16.53 14.50
C GLY A 235 13.61 -15.17 14.77
N THR A 236 14.62 -15.13 15.63
CA THR A 236 15.33 -13.92 16.05
C THR A 236 16.53 -13.62 15.16
N GLY A 237 16.43 -13.74 13.83
CA GLY A 237 17.45 -13.21 12.92
C GLY A 237 18.89 -13.64 13.22
N GLY A 238 19.14 -14.94 13.16
CA GLY A 238 20.44 -15.59 13.28
C GLY A 238 20.20 -17.09 13.30
N SER A 239 20.28 -17.73 12.13
CA SER A 239 19.73 -19.07 11.83
C SER A 239 18.19 -19.15 11.84
N LEU A 240 17.62 -19.57 10.72
CA LEU A 240 16.18 -19.81 10.56
C LEU A 240 15.85 -21.15 11.21
N ALA A 241 15.18 -21.15 12.36
CA ALA A 241 14.52 -22.35 12.84
C ALA A 241 13.18 -22.48 12.11
N TYR A 242 13.08 -23.46 11.22
CA TYR A 242 11.83 -23.85 10.57
C TYR A 242 11.03 -24.69 11.56
N TYR A 243 9.83 -24.22 11.96
CA TYR A 243 8.92 -24.98 12.81
C TYR A 243 7.77 -25.51 11.94
N SER A 244 7.89 -26.76 11.49
CA SER A 244 6.78 -27.44 10.83
C SER A 244 5.74 -27.87 11.86
N SER A 245 4.53 -27.33 11.70
CA SER A 245 3.26 -27.84 12.22
C SER A 245 3.14 -28.09 13.74
N ALA A 246 2.45 -27.18 14.42
CA ALA A 246 1.26 -27.39 15.25
C ALA A 246 1.11 -28.65 16.16
N ARG A 247 2.20 -29.28 16.63
CA ARG A 247 2.18 -30.16 17.81
C ARG A 247 3.46 -29.99 18.61
N GLY A 248 3.38 -29.26 19.72
CA GLY A 248 4.40 -29.28 20.76
C GLY A 248 5.19 -27.99 20.98
N ILE A 249 4.52 -26.83 21.11
CA ILE A 249 5.14 -25.65 21.73
C ILE A 249 4.40 -25.36 23.04
N ILE A 250 4.55 -26.26 24.02
CA ILE A 250 4.47 -25.96 25.44
C ILE A 250 5.49 -26.89 26.10
N ASP A 251 6.67 -26.34 26.39
CA ASP A 251 7.43 -26.48 27.64
C ASP A 251 8.68 -25.59 27.57
#